data_AF-A0A091BUN4-F1
#
_entry.id   AF-A0A091BUN4-F1
#
_cell.length_a   1.000
_cell.length_b   1.000
_cell.length_c   1.000
_cell.angle_alpha   90.00
_cell.angle_beta   90.00
_cell.angle_gamma   90.00
#
_symmetry.space_group_name_H-M   'P 1'
#
loop_
_entity.id
_entity.type
_entity.pdbx_description
1 polymer ?
#
loop_
_entity_poly.entity_id
_entity_poly.type
_entity_poly.pdbx_seq_one_letter_code
_entity_poly.pdbx_strand_id
1 'polypeptide(L)'
;MLNNLDYYLKSGGQSLRFVRESKYIKEFDNSYPLALLDDIEIHFLHYQSESEAREKWQRRLARIHWDNLYFKFNDNDQCSYELMKIFDNLPFKSKVIFSSKDYEDLTSLVHFKSREKEGYVGIDLKIYHRYFNVVNWLNKGGEDLSAD
;
A
#
# COMPACT_ATOMS: atom_id res chain seq x y z
N MET A 1 -0.86 6.12 8.03
CA MET A 1 0.53 6.29 7.55
C MET A 1 0.69 7.50 6.64
N LEU A 2 0.11 7.50 5.43
CA LEU A 2 0.48 8.47 4.39
C LEU A 2 0.14 9.93 4.71
N ASN A 3 -0.87 10.20 5.54
CA ASN A 3 -1.18 11.55 6.05
C ASN A 3 -0.05 12.18 6.89
N ASN A 4 0.91 11.38 7.38
CA ASN A 4 2.05 11.87 8.15
C ASN A 4 3.30 11.03 7.85
N LEU A 5 3.59 10.83 6.56
CA LEU A 5 4.63 9.92 6.07
C LEU A 5 5.99 10.16 6.75
N ASP A 6 6.35 11.43 6.91
CA ASP A 6 7.62 11.86 7.50
C ASP A 6 7.76 11.39 8.94
N TYR A 7 6.74 11.56 9.77
CA TYR A 7 6.74 11.10 11.15
C TYR A 7 7.00 9.60 11.25
N TYR A 8 6.38 8.81 10.37
CA TYR A 8 6.49 7.36 10.41
C TYR A 8 7.81 6.83 9.86
N LEU A 9 8.34 7.45 8.79
CA LEU A 9 9.37 6.82 7.95
C LEU A 9 10.68 7.64 7.79
N LYS A 10 10.70 8.96 8.03
CA LYS A 10 11.94 9.76 7.94
C LYS A 10 12.83 9.57 9.17
N SER A 11 14.12 9.91 9.01
CA SER A 11 15.10 9.96 10.11
C SER A 11 15.24 8.65 10.91
N GLY A 12 15.14 7.51 10.23
CA GLY A 12 15.18 6.18 10.88
C GLY A 12 13.80 5.60 11.23
N GLY A 13 12.74 6.38 11.03
CA GLY A 13 11.35 5.98 11.22
C GLY A 13 10.98 5.70 12.68
N GLN A 14 9.68 5.55 12.94
CA GLN A 14 9.23 5.08 14.25
C GLN A 14 9.72 3.65 14.50
N SER A 15 9.89 3.30 15.77
CA SER A 15 10.35 1.96 16.14
C SER A 15 9.23 0.94 16.00
N LEU A 16 9.56 -0.24 15.46
CA LEU A 16 8.64 -1.38 15.43
C LEU A 16 8.54 -2.04 16.80
N ARG A 17 7.34 -2.07 17.36
CA ARG A 17 6.99 -2.83 18.55
C ARG A 17 6.21 -4.08 18.15
N PHE A 18 6.85 -5.24 18.24
CA PHE A 18 6.19 -6.51 17.90
C PHE A 18 5.16 -6.90 18.94
N VAL A 19 4.03 -7.42 18.48
CA VAL A 19 2.85 -7.78 19.27
C VAL A 19 2.33 -9.14 18.80
N ARG A 20 1.50 -9.79 19.63
CA ARG A 20 0.91 -11.11 19.35
C ARG A 20 -0.59 -11.08 19.10
N GLU A 21 -1.18 -9.90 19.23
CA GLU A 21 -2.62 -9.68 19.07
C GLU A 21 -2.81 -8.64 17.97
N SER A 22 -3.72 -8.96 17.05
CA SER A 22 -4.11 -8.07 15.95
C SER A 22 -5.38 -7.31 16.32
N LYS A 23 -5.42 -6.04 15.96
CA LYS A 23 -6.64 -5.22 16.00
C LYS A 23 -7.69 -5.70 14.99
N TYR A 24 -7.27 -6.34 13.91
CA TYR A 24 -8.11 -6.68 12.76
C TYR A 24 -8.43 -8.17 12.64
N ILE A 25 -7.56 -9.04 13.17
CA ILE A 25 -7.71 -10.50 13.09
C ILE A 25 -8.00 -11.04 14.49
N LYS A 26 -9.25 -11.47 14.70
CA LYS A 26 -9.62 -12.19 15.92
C LYS A 26 -8.87 -13.53 15.96
N GLU A 27 -8.32 -13.86 17.13
CA GLU A 27 -7.56 -15.11 17.34
C GLU A 27 -6.43 -15.29 16.34
N PHE A 28 -5.64 -14.24 16.14
CA PHE A 28 -4.45 -14.28 15.29
C PHE A 28 -3.51 -15.42 15.70
N ASP A 29 -3.20 -16.30 14.75
CA ASP A 29 -2.47 -17.55 14.96
C ASP A 29 -0.95 -17.38 15.16
N ASN A 30 -0.44 -16.14 15.07
CA ASN A 30 0.98 -15.82 15.16
C ASN A 30 1.84 -16.54 14.10
N SER A 31 1.26 -16.85 12.92
CA SER A 31 1.96 -17.48 11.79
C SER A 31 3.04 -16.60 11.15
N TYR A 32 3.05 -15.30 11.42
CA TYR A 32 4.06 -14.35 10.97
C TYR A 32 4.24 -13.20 11.97
N PRO A 33 5.37 -12.46 11.93
CA PRO A 33 5.59 -11.32 12.80
C PRO A 33 4.56 -10.21 12.58
N LEU A 34 3.98 -9.73 13.67
CA LEU A 34 3.05 -8.60 13.71
C LEU A 34 3.69 -7.48 14.53
N ALA A 35 3.66 -6.25 14.03
CA ALA A 35 4.21 -5.11 14.77
C ALA A 35 3.36 -3.86 14.66
N LEU A 36 3.51 -3.02 15.67
CA LEU A 36 3.00 -1.66 15.69
C LEU A 36 4.13 -0.68 15.34
N LEU A 37 3.85 0.21 14.41
CA LEU A 37 4.59 1.41 14.10
C LEU A 37 3.78 2.58 14.67
N ASP A 38 4.01 2.87 15.94
CA ASP A 38 3.14 3.72 16.76
C ASP A 38 1.69 3.20 16.79
N ASP A 39 0.76 3.90 16.11
CA ASP A 39 -0.66 3.56 16.01
C ASP A 39 -1.00 2.62 14.83
N ILE A 40 -0.02 2.28 13.99
CA ILE A 40 -0.22 1.51 12.76
C ILE A 40 0.21 0.06 12.93
N GLU A 41 -0.70 -0.87 12.64
CA GLU A 41 -0.41 -2.31 12.60
C GLU A 41 0.17 -2.72 11.24
N ILE A 42 1.30 -3.45 11.26
CA ILE A 42 2.02 -3.94 10.09
C ILE A 42 2.16 -5.46 10.18
N HIS A 43 1.68 -6.15 9.16
CA HIS A 43 1.73 -7.61 9.03
C HIS A 43 2.91 -8.03 8.14
N PHE A 44 3.87 -8.76 8.68
CA PHE A 44 5.08 -9.19 7.96
C PHE A 44 4.93 -10.60 7.36
N LEU A 45 3.98 -10.78 6.44
CA LEU A 45 3.51 -12.08 5.90
C LEU A 45 4.59 -13.05 5.36
N HIS A 46 5.78 -12.57 5.03
CA HIS A 46 6.82 -13.36 4.36
C HIS A 46 8.11 -13.53 5.19
N TYR A 47 8.14 -13.05 6.44
CA TYR A 47 9.30 -13.18 7.30
C TYR A 47 9.03 -14.18 8.41
N GLN A 48 10.06 -14.96 8.77
CA GLN A 48 9.93 -16.05 9.73
C GLN A 48 10.11 -15.57 11.18
N SER A 49 10.70 -14.40 11.39
CA SER A 49 10.99 -13.89 12.74
C SER A 49 10.92 -12.36 12.83
N GLU A 50 10.69 -11.87 14.05
CA GLU A 50 10.72 -10.43 14.34
C GLU A 50 12.10 -9.80 14.05
N SER A 51 13.17 -10.56 14.26
CA SER A 51 14.54 -10.11 13.96
C SER A 51 14.73 -9.88 12.47
N GLU A 52 14.33 -10.84 11.64
CA GLU A 52 14.36 -10.72 10.18
C GLU A 52 13.49 -9.55 9.71
N ALA A 53 12.25 -9.45 10.21
CA ALA A 53 11.35 -8.37 9.86
C ALA A 53 11.95 -6.99 10.17
N ARG A 54 12.55 -6.82 11.36
CA ARG A 54 13.20 -5.58 11.78
C ARG A 54 14.42 -5.23 10.93
N GLU A 55 15.30 -6.18 10.67
CA GLU A 55 16.46 -5.99 9.80
C GLU A 55 16.03 -5.54 8.39
N LYS A 56 15.04 -6.26 7.82
CA LYS A 56 14.49 -6.01 6.49
C LYS A 56 13.77 -4.68 6.39
N TRP A 57 13.09 -4.24 7.45
CA TRP A 57 12.45 -2.92 7.57
C TRP A 57 13.50 -1.82 7.57
N GLN A 58 14.46 -1.86 8.50
CA GLN A 58 15.48 -0.82 8.65
C GLN A 58 16.33 -0.66 7.37
N ARG A 59 16.73 -1.77 6.75
CA ARG A 59 17.45 -1.77 5.47
C ARG A 59 16.63 -1.16 4.31
N ARG A 60 15.30 -1.24 4.36
CA ARG A 60 14.42 -0.66 3.33
C ARG A 60 14.18 0.82 3.58
N LEU A 61 13.95 1.23 4.84
CA LEU A 61 13.84 2.64 5.21
C LEU A 61 15.06 3.45 4.77
N ALA A 62 16.26 2.92 4.98
CA ALA A 62 17.51 3.59 4.59
C ALA A 62 17.70 3.79 3.07
N ARG A 63 16.90 3.13 2.23
CA ARG A 63 16.99 3.20 0.77
C ARG A 63 15.87 4.03 0.12
N ILE A 64 15.01 4.65 0.94
CA ILE A 64 13.93 5.51 0.42
C ILE A 64 14.57 6.72 -0.28
N HIS A 65 14.22 6.90 -1.55
CA HIS A 65 14.58 8.08 -2.32
C HIS A 65 13.43 9.10 -2.21
N TRP A 66 13.55 10.02 -1.25
CA TRP A 66 12.48 10.92 -0.83
C TRP A 66 11.98 11.87 -1.93
N ASP A 67 12.83 12.19 -2.90
CA ASP A 67 12.50 13.07 -4.02
C ASP A 67 11.81 12.33 -5.18
N ASN A 68 11.63 11.00 -5.08
CA ASN A 68 11.04 10.17 -6.14
C ASN A 68 10.19 9.05 -5.52
N LEU A 69 9.06 9.42 -4.92
CA LEU A 69 8.13 8.49 -4.27
C LEU A 69 6.92 8.20 -5.16
N TYR A 70 6.47 6.95 -5.13
CA TYR A 70 5.30 6.46 -5.84
C TYR A 70 4.41 5.70 -4.88
N PHE A 71 3.12 5.96 -4.91
CA PHE A 71 2.16 5.37 -3.98
C PHE A 71 1.13 4.54 -4.73
N LYS A 72 0.89 3.33 -4.23
CA LYS A 72 -0.10 2.42 -4.78
C LYS A 72 -1.02 1.93 -3.67
N PHE A 73 -2.32 1.98 -3.92
CA PHE A 73 -3.38 1.49 -3.05
C PHE A 73 -4.28 0.50 -3.80
N ASN A 74 -5.11 -0.26 -3.10
CA ASN A 74 -6.15 -1.09 -3.70
C ASN A 74 -7.34 -1.29 -2.76
N ASP A 75 -8.42 -1.83 -3.32
CA ASP A 75 -9.66 -2.17 -2.63
C ASP A 75 -9.69 -3.58 -2.01
N ASN A 76 -8.53 -4.15 -1.69
CA ASN A 76 -8.46 -5.41 -0.96
C ASN A 76 -8.74 -5.21 0.54
N ASP A 77 -8.92 -6.33 1.24
CA ASP A 77 -9.04 -6.39 2.71
C ASP A 77 -10.20 -5.51 3.23
N GLN A 78 -9.95 -4.67 4.24
CA GLN A 78 -10.95 -3.79 4.86
C GLN A 78 -11.00 -2.40 4.21
N CYS A 79 -10.66 -2.29 2.92
CA CYS A 79 -10.68 -1.02 2.22
C CYS A 79 -12.12 -0.53 2.02
N SER A 80 -12.42 0.69 2.51
CA SER A 80 -13.66 1.41 2.22
C SER A 80 -13.46 2.43 1.10
N TYR A 81 -14.56 2.91 0.53
CA TYR A 81 -14.53 4.00 -0.44
C TYR A 81 -13.98 5.31 0.15
N GLU A 82 -14.22 5.55 1.42
CA GLU A 82 -13.79 6.72 2.17
C GLU A 82 -12.27 6.70 2.36
N LEU A 83 -11.68 5.51 2.56
CA LEU A 83 -10.22 5.35 2.56
C LEU A 83 -9.63 5.62 1.17
N MET A 84 -10.28 5.17 0.10
CA MET A 84 -9.88 5.50 -1.28
C MET A 84 -9.96 7.01 -1.54
N LYS A 85 -11.03 7.68 -1.08
CA LYS A 85 -11.14 9.15 -1.14
C LYS A 85 -10.06 9.87 -0.36
N ILE A 86 -9.75 9.42 0.85
CA ILE A 86 -8.67 10.01 1.65
C ILE A 86 -7.35 9.87 0.87
N PHE A 87 -7.08 8.69 0.30
CA PHE A 87 -5.88 8.46 -0.50
C PHE A 87 -5.84 9.33 -1.77
N ASP A 88 -6.96 9.44 -2.49
CA ASP A 88 -7.05 10.24 -3.72
C ASP A 88 -6.82 11.74 -3.47
N ASN A 89 -7.19 12.23 -2.28
CA ASN A 89 -7.00 13.62 -1.87
C ASN A 89 -5.64 13.91 -1.23
N LEU A 90 -4.78 12.89 -1.03
CA LEU A 90 -3.43 13.14 -0.53
C LEU A 90 -2.65 14.02 -1.52
N PRO A 91 -1.83 14.97 -1.03
CA PRO A 91 -1.08 15.90 -1.87
C PRO A 91 0.16 15.24 -2.52
N PHE A 92 0.03 13.99 -2.94
CA PHE A 92 1.04 13.28 -3.70
C PHE A 92 0.68 13.32 -5.18
N LYS A 93 1.65 13.70 -6.00
CA LYS A 93 1.51 13.68 -7.47
C LYS A 93 1.43 12.24 -7.98
N SER A 94 2.37 11.40 -7.58
CA SER A 94 2.58 10.07 -8.14
C SER A 94 1.83 8.99 -7.35
N LYS A 95 0.52 8.89 -7.58
CA LYS A 95 -0.33 7.93 -6.85
C LYS A 95 -1.32 7.20 -7.76
N VAL A 96 -1.64 5.95 -7.40
CA VAL A 96 -2.58 5.10 -8.12
C VAL A 96 -3.39 4.21 -7.18
N ILE A 97 -4.66 4.01 -7.49
CA ILE A 97 -5.60 3.10 -6.82
C ILE A 97 -5.98 2.01 -7.82
N PHE A 98 -5.80 0.74 -7.48
CA PHE A 98 -6.37 -0.35 -8.26
C PHE A 98 -7.69 -0.77 -7.63
N SER A 99 -8.78 -0.74 -8.38
CA SER A 99 -10.09 -1.14 -7.88
C SER A 99 -10.82 -2.04 -8.85
N SER A 100 -11.61 -2.97 -8.33
CA SER A 100 -12.59 -3.73 -9.09
C SER A 100 -13.86 -2.93 -9.37
N LYS A 101 -14.01 -1.73 -8.81
CA LYS A 101 -15.16 -0.86 -8.98
C LYS A 101 -14.73 0.39 -9.74
N ASP A 102 -15.63 0.88 -10.58
CA ASP A 102 -15.44 2.14 -11.30
C ASP A 102 -15.99 3.30 -10.46
N TYR A 103 -15.12 4.15 -9.96
CA TYR A 103 -15.50 5.38 -9.26
C TYR A 103 -15.02 6.58 -10.08
N GLU A 104 -15.93 7.18 -10.84
CA GLU A 104 -15.63 8.30 -11.74
C GLU A 104 -15.07 9.54 -11.02
N ASP A 105 -15.34 9.68 -9.72
CA ASP A 105 -14.87 10.81 -8.92
C ASP A 105 -13.48 10.61 -8.29
N LEU A 106 -12.84 9.43 -8.49
CA LEU A 106 -11.49 9.15 -8.01
C LEU A 106 -10.48 9.27 -9.16
N THR A 107 -9.68 10.33 -9.13
CA THR A 107 -8.76 10.67 -10.23
C THR A 107 -7.58 9.71 -10.37
N SER A 108 -7.18 9.08 -9.27
CA SER A 108 -6.03 8.16 -9.24
C SER A 108 -6.43 6.70 -9.53
N LEU A 109 -7.69 6.43 -9.89
CA LEU A 109 -8.23 5.07 -10.00
C LEU A 109 -7.98 4.44 -11.37
N VAL A 110 -7.51 3.20 -11.36
CA VAL A 110 -7.48 2.29 -12.51
C VAL A 110 -8.44 1.14 -12.25
N HIS A 111 -9.46 1.04 -13.11
CA HIS A 111 -10.54 0.07 -12.96
C HIS A 111 -10.18 -1.29 -13.59
N PHE A 112 -10.11 -2.33 -12.76
CA PHE A 112 -9.86 -3.71 -13.17
C PHE A 112 -11.18 -4.40 -13.49
N LYS A 113 -11.72 -4.15 -14.68
CA LYS A 113 -13.03 -4.68 -15.13
C LYS A 113 -13.19 -6.19 -14.96
N SER A 114 -12.11 -6.97 -15.14
CA SER A 114 -12.14 -8.43 -14.92
C SER A 114 -12.35 -8.86 -13.47
N ARG A 115 -12.43 -7.93 -12.52
CA ARG A 115 -12.58 -8.16 -11.07
C ARG A 115 -13.90 -7.66 -10.49
N GLU A 116 -14.76 -7.03 -11.30
CA GLU A 116 -16.03 -6.43 -10.83
C GLU A 116 -16.88 -7.41 -10.02
N LYS A 117 -16.94 -8.68 -10.44
CA LYS A 117 -17.76 -9.70 -9.79
C LYS A 117 -17.21 -10.12 -8.44
N GLU A 118 -15.89 -10.06 -8.25
CA GLU A 118 -15.23 -10.37 -6.98
C GLU A 118 -15.39 -9.24 -5.97
N GLY A 119 -15.55 -8.00 -6.43
CA GLY A 119 -15.73 -6.82 -5.58
C GLY A 119 -14.45 -6.31 -4.91
N TYR A 120 -13.29 -6.87 -5.26
CA TYR A 120 -11.94 -6.43 -4.93
C TYR A 120 -10.93 -6.95 -5.97
N VAL A 121 -9.76 -6.33 -6.12
CA VAL A 121 -8.78 -6.68 -7.17
C VAL A 121 -8.02 -7.99 -6.94
N GLY A 122 -7.88 -8.42 -5.70
CA GLY A 122 -7.15 -9.63 -5.30
C GLY A 122 -5.64 -9.51 -5.56
N ILE A 123 -5.03 -10.52 -6.19
CA ILE A 123 -3.60 -10.53 -6.54
C ILE A 123 -3.35 -9.62 -7.76
N ASP A 124 -3.49 -8.32 -7.56
CA ASP A 124 -3.43 -7.29 -8.60
C ASP A 124 -2.10 -7.25 -9.36
N LEU A 125 -0.97 -7.49 -8.68
CA LEU A 125 0.37 -7.49 -9.27
C LEU A 125 0.56 -8.55 -10.36
N LYS A 126 -0.32 -9.55 -10.47
CA LYS A 126 -0.29 -10.53 -11.57
C LYS A 126 -1.03 -10.08 -12.83
N ILE A 127 -1.92 -9.09 -12.73
CA ILE A 127 -2.84 -8.73 -13.81
C ILE A 127 -2.84 -7.24 -14.16
N TYR A 128 -2.17 -6.39 -13.37
CA TYR A 128 -2.16 -4.93 -13.56
C TYR A 128 -1.76 -4.50 -14.97
N HIS A 129 -0.84 -5.23 -15.61
CA HIS A 129 -0.31 -4.91 -16.95
C HIS A 129 -1.38 -4.85 -18.05
N ARG A 130 -2.57 -5.39 -17.80
CA ARG A 130 -3.72 -5.30 -18.71
C ARG A 130 -4.44 -3.94 -18.66
N TYR A 131 -4.23 -3.19 -17.60
CA TYR A 131 -4.99 -1.98 -17.26
C TYR A 131 -4.11 -0.77 -17.01
N PHE A 132 -2.82 -0.97 -16.72
CA PHE A 132 -1.93 0.07 -16.24
C PHE A 132 -0.52 -0.11 -16.78
N ASN A 133 -0.02 0.88 -17.54
CA ASN A 133 1.37 0.89 -17.97
C ASN A 133 2.29 1.46 -16.88
N VAL A 134 2.73 0.59 -15.97
CA VAL A 134 3.65 0.97 -14.89
C VAL A 134 4.97 1.57 -15.38
N VAL A 135 5.49 1.12 -16.53
CA VAL A 135 6.78 1.60 -17.04
C VAL A 135 6.65 3.04 -17.52
N ASN A 136 5.60 3.33 -18.30
CA ASN A 136 5.31 4.70 -18.72
C ASN A 136 5.00 5.60 -17.52
N TRP A 137 4.15 5.14 -16.59
CA TRP A 137 3.82 5.88 -15.37
C TRP A 137 5.08 6.28 -14.57
N LEU A 138 5.99 5.34 -14.31
CA LEU A 138 7.25 5.62 -13.61
C LEU A 138 8.13 6.59 -14.41
N ASN A 139 8.26 6.42 -15.73
CA ASN A 139 9.08 7.29 -16.57
C ASN A 139 8.51 8.71 -16.74
N LYS A 140 7.20 8.89 -16.53
CA LYS A 140 6.51 10.19 -16.56
C LYS A 140 6.35 10.82 -15.18
N GLY A 141 7.05 10.31 -14.15
CA GLY A 141 6.99 10.86 -12.81
C GLY A 141 5.62 10.65 -12.13
N GLY A 142 4.89 9.62 -12.54
CA GLY A 142 3.68 9.15 -11.88
C GLY A 142 2.38 9.88 -12.25
N GLU A 143 2.33 10.54 -13.40
CA GLU A 143 1.13 11.30 -13.83
C GLU A 143 0.21 10.53 -14.78
N ASP A 144 0.75 9.58 -15.53
CA ASP A 144 0.04 8.94 -16.63
C ASP A 144 -0.54 7.57 -16.23
N LEU A 145 -1.86 7.51 -16.04
CA LEU A 145 -2.58 6.32 -15.60
C LEU A 145 -3.17 5.50 -16.75
N SER A 146 -2.97 5.90 -18.00
CA SER A 146 -3.55 5.16 -19.13
C SER A 146 -2.94 3.77 -19.31
N ALA A 147 -3.74 2.87 -19.87
CA ALA A 147 -3.21 1.71 -20.56
C ALA A 147 -2.73 2.16 -21.95
N ASP A 148 -1.58 1.64 -22.39
CA ASP A 148 -1.08 1.80 -23.77
C ASP A 148 -1.69 0.74 -24.70
#